data_AF-A0A478FQB4-F1
#
_entry.id   AF-A0A478FQB4-F1
#
_cell.length_a   1.000
_cell.length_b   1.000
_cell.length_c   1.000
_cell.angle_alpha   90.00
_cell.angle_beta   90.00
_cell.angle_gamma   90.00
#
_symmetry.space_group_name_H-M   'P 1'
#
loop_
_entity.id
_entity.type
_entity.pdbx_description
1 polymer ?
#
loop_
_entity_poly.entity_id
_entity_poly.type
_entity_poly.pdbx_seq_one_letter_code
_entity_poly.pdbx_strand_id
1 'polypeptide(L)'
;MDPLKAGAVAAAVGVRATGAGFGISSYVNTPYSLDSFLSTKDGEAKKNDYEGKLGGLKGNGKLFVANIESNKWWWEKRFEETKNQNGDKSTEFTGLTTYSSDTSSQKAINKVCDEAYKADNTKFGTDDSSAANTTKYKVDIAKYCTFSGNGSGITWLPVATQSTVVAGG
;
A
#
# COMPACT_ATOMS: atom_id res chain seq x y z
N MET A 1 16.20 57.00 -3.71
CA MET A 1 16.98 56.02 -4.49
C MET A 1 16.48 54.64 -4.10
N ASP A 2 15.57 54.07 -4.89
CA ASP A 2 15.39 52.61 -5.02
C ASP A 2 16.66 51.97 -5.66
N PRO A 3 16.88 50.63 -5.73
CA PRO A 3 15.98 49.50 -5.43
C PRO A 3 16.61 48.25 -4.72
N LEU A 4 15.72 47.33 -4.33
CA LEU A 4 15.80 45.85 -4.29
C LEU A 4 17.15 45.12 -4.48
N LYS A 5 17.40 44.16 -3.58
CA LYS A 5 17.83 42.77 -3.81
C LYS A 5 17.75 42.05 -2.45
N ALA A 6 17.37 40.80 -2.26
CA ALA A 6 16.69 39.74 -3.02
C ALA A 6 16.63 38.56 -2.02
N GLY A 7 15.57 37.76 -2.06
CA GLY A 7 15.66 36.34 -1.68
C GLY A 7 15.45 35.99 -0.22
N ALA A 8 14.20 35.71 0.14
CA ALA A 8 13.86 34.52 0.92
C ALA A 8 12.37 34.23 0.71
N VAL A 9 12.05 33.44 -0.31
CA VAL A 9 10.77 32.75 -0.37
C VAL A 9 10.85 31.65 0.68
N ALA A 10 10.29 31.90 1.86
CA ALA A 10 10.02 30.84 2.81
C ALA A 10 8.83 30.04 2.27
N ALA A 11 9.14 28.98 1.50
CA ALA A 11 8.18 27.92 1.23
C ALA A 11 7.86 27.26 2.58
N ALA A 12 6.74 27.66 3.19
CA ALA A 12 6.16 26.95 4.31
C ALA A 12 5.63 25.61 3.80
N VAL A 13 6.52 24.63 3.64
CA VAL A 13 6.15 23.25 3.38
C VAL A 13 5.51 22.74 4.66
N GLY A 14 4.20 22.55 4.60
CA GLY A 14 3.38 22.17 5.72
C GLY A 14 3.84 20.86 6.34
N VAL A 15 4.10 20.90 7.65
CA VAL A 15 4.07 19.71 8.50
C VAL A 15 2.77 19.80 9.28
N ARG A 16 1.66 19.38 8.65
CA ARG A 16 0.48 19.01 9.43
C ARG A 16 0.82 17.69 10.11
N ALA A 17 1.34 17.80 11.33
CA ALA A 17 1.36 16.69 12.26
C ALA A 17 -0.09 16.36 12.66
N THR A 18 -0.80 15.59 11.83
CA THR A 18 -1.94 14.82 12.33
C THR A 18 -1.38 13.60 13.03
N GLY A 19 -0.84 13.85 14.23
CA GLY A 19 -0.56 12.80 15.20
C GLY A 19 -1.89 12.25 15.72
N ALA A 20 -2.47 11.31 14.99
CA ALA A 20 -3.37 10.36 15.62
C ALA A 20 -2.47 9.38 16.39
N GLY A 21 -2.44 9.54 17.71
CA GLY A 21 -1.78 8.60 18.60
C GLY A 21 -2.36 7.20 18.34
N PHE A 22 -1.54 6.32 17.80
CA PHE A 22 -1.86 4.91 17.68
C PHE A 22 -1.87 4.32 19.09
N GLY A 23 -3.05 4.29 19.70
CA GLY A 23 -3.29 3.56 20.93
C GLY A 23 -2.98 2.08 20.69
N ILE A 24 -1.91 1.63 21.33
CA ILE A 24 -1.51 0.23 21.39
C ILE A 24 -2.62 -0.51 22.15
N SER A 25 -3.51 -1.17 21.42
CA SER A 25 -4.42 -2.15 22.01
C SER A 25 -4.53 -3.34 21.09
N SER A 26 -4.48 -4.53 21.70
CA SER A 26 -4.90 -5.83 21.17
C SER A 26 -3.80 -6.69 20.52
N TYR A 27 -2.95 -7.27 21.36
CA TYR A 27 -2.09 -8.43 21.03
C TYR A 27 -2.89 -9.73 20.75
N VAL A 28 -4.22 -9.69 20.68
CA VAL A 28 -5.09 -10.89 20.59
C VAL A 28 -5.86 -11.05 19.27
N ASN A 29 -5.77 -10.10 18.34
CA ASN A 29 -6.42 -10.22 17.02
C ASN A 29 -5.52 -9.61 15.93
N THR A 30 -4.46 -10.32 15.52
CA THR A 30 -3.69 -9.93 14.33
C THR A 30 -4.31 -10.63 13.12
N PRO A 31 -4.70 -9.94 12.03
CA PRO A 31 -5.26 -10.62 10.87
C PRO A 31 -4.18 -11.46 10.18
N TYR A 32 -4.59 -12.39 9.32
CA TYR A 32 -3.66 -13.17 8.52
C TYR A 32 -2.95 -12.27 7.49
N SER A 33 -1.63 -12.35 7.45
CA SER A 33 -0.85 -11.70 6.40
C SER A 33 -1.02 -12.41 5.06
N LEU A 34 -0.70 -11.71 3.97
CA LEU A 34 -0.64 -12.33 2.64
C LEU A 34 0.36 -13.49 2.63
N ASP A 35 1.54 -13.32 3.24
CA ASP A 35 2.57 -14.36 3.37
C ASP A 35 2.08 -15.61 4.14
N SER A 36 1.36 -15.38 5.25
CA SER A 36 0.77 -16.47 6.03
C SER A 36 -0.32 -17.19 5.24
N PHE A 37 -1.15 -16.45 4.50
CA PHE A 37 -2.19 -17.05 3.64
C PHE A 37 -1.56 -17.86 2.51
N LEU A 38 -0.59 -17.31 1.79
CA LEU A 38 0.10 -17.99 0.69
C LEU A 38 0.84 -19.26 1.13
N SER A 39 1.16 -19.39 2.42
CA SER A 39 1.76 -20.61 2.99
C SER A 39 0.73 -21.70 3.35
N THR A 40 -0.56 -21.43 3.24
CA THR A 40 -1.64 -22.42 3.42
C THR A 40 -1.95 -23.13 2.10
N LYS A 41 -2.53 -24.34 2.15
CA LYS A 41 -2.91 -25.11 0.94
C LYS A 41 -3.73 -24.29 -0.07
N ASP A 42 -4.70 -23.50 0.41
CA ASP A 42 -5.56 -22.69 -0.45
C ASP A 42 -4.82 -21.48 -1.05
N GLY A 43 -3.84 -20.93 -0.32
CA GLY A 43 -3.01 -19.83 -0.79
C GLY A 43 -1.89 -20.26 -1.72
N GLU A 44 -1.37 -21.49 -1.57
CA GLU A 44 -0.33 -22.02 -2.46
C GLU A 44 -0.79 -22.04 -3.92
N ALA A 45 -2.05 -22.42 -4.16
CA ALA A 45 -2.66 -22.40 -5.48
C ALA A 45 -2.71 -20.99 -6.12
N LYS A 46 -2.56 -19.93 -5.32
CA LYS A 46 -2.60 -18.53 -5.75
C LYS A 46 -1.25 -17.84 -5.76
N LYS A 47 -0.15 -18.51 -5.37
CA LYS A 47 1.20 -17.90 -5.32
C LYS A 47 1.58 -17.22 -6.64
N ASN A 48 1.25 -17.84 -7.76
CA ASN A 48 1.56 -17.33 -9.10
C ASN A 48 0.89 -15.97 -9.41
N ASP A 49 -0.25 -15.66 -8.78
CA ASP A 49 -0.94 -14.38 -8.98
C ASP A 49 -0.13 -13.21 -8.39
N TYR A 50 0.80 -13.48 -7.47
CA TYR A 50 1.61 -12.47 -6.79
C TYR A 50 3.09 -12.52 -7.18
N GLU A 51 3.52 -13.58 -7.88
CA GLU A 51 4.92 -13.74 -8.27
C GLU A 51 5.38 -12.61 -9.20
N GLY A 52 6.48 -11.95 -8.84
CA GLY A 52 6.98 -10.78 -9.57
C GLY A 52 6.09 -9.53 -9.46
N LYS A 53 4.99 -9.57 -8.70
CA LYS A 53 4.08 -8.44 -8.42
C LYS A 53 4.35 -7.86 -7.05
N LEU A 54 3.67 -6.76 -6.71
CA LEU A 54 3.88 -6.05 -5.44
C LEU A 54 3.79 -6.97 -4.22
N GLY A 55 2.80 -7.86 -4.18
CA GLY A 55 2.57 -8.80 -3.09
C GLY A 55 3.65 -9.88 -2.94
N GLY A 56 4.28 -10.29 -4.05
CA GLY A 56 5.35 -11.29 -4.06
C GLY A 56 6.76 -10.72 -3.91
N LEU A 57 6.92 -9.40 -3.88
CA LEU A 57 8.21 -8.79 -3.57
C LEU A 57 8.64 -9.12 -2.14
N LYS A 58 9.93 -9.40 -1.97
CA LYS A 58 10.52 -9.87 -0.70
C LYS A 58 10.13 -8.95 0.46
N GLY A 59 9.44 -9.53 1.45
CA GLY A 59 9.04 -8.84 2.68
C GLY A 59 7.65 -8.21 2.64
N ASN A 60 7.12 -7.87 1.45
CA ASN A 60 5.82 -7.20 1.33
C ASN A 60 4.66 -8.06 1.83
N GLY A 61 4.67 -9.36 1.53
CA GLY A 61 3.62 -10.27 1.97
C GLY A 61 3.39 -10.31 3.50
N LYS A 62 4.41 -9.96 4.30
CA LYS A 62 4.29 -9.88 5.77
C LYS A 62 3.67 -8.57 6.25
N LEU A 63 3.62 -7.54 5.40
CA LEU A 63 3.06 -6.23 5.68
C LEU A 63 1.60 -6.13 5.24
N PHE A 64 1.20 -6.91 4.24
CA PHE A 64 -0.13 -6.88 3.65
C PHE A 64 -1.09 -7.83 4.32
N VAL A 65 -2.35 -7.39 4.44
CA VAL A 65 -3.44 -8.22 4.97
C VAL A 65 -4.07 -9.03 3.83
N ALA A 66 -4.26 -10.33 4.05
CA ALA A 66 -4.82 -11.23 3.04
C ALA A 66 -6.32 -10.95 2.79
N ASN A 67 -6.74 -11.12 1.54
CA ASN A 67 -8.14 -11.07 1.12
C ASN A 67 -8.83 -12.43 1.37
N ILE A 68 -9.11 -12.72 2.64
CA ILE A 68 -9.79 -13.95 3.08
C ILE A 68 -10.89 -13.62 4.09
N GLU A 69 -11.90 -14.50 4.19
CA GLU A 69 -13.04 -14.32 5.09
C GLU A 69 -12.62 -14.19 6.57
N SER A 70 -11.59 -14.93 7.00
CA SER A 70 -11.04 -14.83 8.36
C SER A 70 -10.52 -13.43 8.73
N ASN A 71 -10.25 -12.58 7.73
CA ASN A 71 -9.83 -11.19 7.91
C ASN A 71 -10.97 -10.17 7.78
N LYS A 72 -12.21 -10.61 7.56
CA LYS A 72 -13.39 -9.74 7.39
C LYS A 72 -13.49 -8.67 8.48
N TRP A 73 -13.38 -9.10 9.75
CA TRP A 73 -13.45 -8.20 10.91
C TRP A 73 -12.43 -7.06 10.84
N TRP A 74 -11.23 -7.35 10.31
CA TRP A 74 -10.17 -6.35 10.18
C TRP A 74 -10.47 -5.39 9.04
N TRP A 75 -10.95 -5.89 7.91
CA TRP A 75 -11.32 -5.06 6.75
C TRP A 75 -12.47 -4.11 7.07
N GLU A 76 -13.50 -4.60 7.77
CA GLU A 76 -14.62 -3.78 8.24
C GLU A 76 -14.12 -2.70 9.20
N LYS A 77 -13.30 -3.06 10.19
CA LYS A 77 -12.70 -2.11 11.13
C LYS A 77 -11.82 -1.06 10.42
N ARG A 78 -10.94 -1.51 9.52
CA ARG A 78 -10.05 -0.63 8.74
C ARG A 78 -10.85 0.34 7.89
N PHE A 79 -11.92 -0.13 7.25
CA PHE A 79 -12.81 0.74 6.48
C PHE A 79 -13.48 1.79 7.38
N GLU A 80 -14.02 1.40 8.53
CA GLU A 80 -14.63 2.32 9.49
C GLU A 80 -13.66 3.40 9.99
N GLU A 81 -12.41 3.04 10.27
CA GLU A 81 -11.36 3.97 10.70
C GLU A 81 -10.94 4.96 9.62
N THR A 82 -11.13 4.60 8.34
CA THR A 82 -10.57 5.34 7.20
C THR A 82 -11.62 5.97 6.27
N LYS A 83 -12.91 5.63 6.40
CA LYS A 83 -13.99 6.11 5.53
C LYS A 83 -14.20 7.62 5.64
N ASN A 84 -14.01 8.19 6.83
CA ASN A 84 -14.19 9.62 7.11
C ASN A 84 -12.88 10.42 6.99
N GLN A 85 -11.77 9.77 6.64
CA GLN A 85 -10.50 10.47 6.49
C GLN A 85 -10.49 11.23 5.16
N ASN A 86 -10.63 12.54 5.26
CA ASN A 86 -10.56 13.45 4.13
C ASN A 86 -9.12 13.55 3.61
N GLY A 87 -8.96 13.32 2.32
CA GLY A 87 -7.69 13.41 1.62
C GLY A 87 -7.87 13.05 0.15
N ASP A 88 -7.01 13.57 -0.70
CA ASP A 88 -6.94 13.19 -2.10
C ASP A 88 -6.54 11.72 -2.22
N LYS A 89 -7.51 10.86 -2.55
CA LYS A 89 -7.28 9.44 -2.83
C LYS A 89 -6.82 9.25 -4.27
N SER A 90 -6.17 8.13 -4.53
CA SER A 90 -5.97 7.66 -5.90
C SER A 90 -7.29 7.23 -6.52
N THR A 91 -7.30 7.10 -7.85
CA THR A 91 -8.46 6.65 -8.63
C THR A 91 -9.00 5.29 -8.17
N GLU A 92 -8.12 4.38 -7.77
CA GLU A 92 -8.45 3.02 -7.34
C GLU A 92 -9.21 3.03 -6.02
N PHE A 93 -8.76 3.86 -5.06
CA PHE A 93 -9.33 3.98 -3.71
C PHE A 93 -10.45 5.03 -3.61
N THR A 94 -10.89 5.60 -4.73
CA THR A 94 -12.08 6.43 -4.77
C THR A 94 -13.35 5.58 -4.77
N GLY A 95 -14.32 5.94 -3.91
CA GLY A 95 -15.60 5.22 -3.80
C GLY A 95 -15.50 3.85 -3.12
N LEU A 96 -14.51 3.65 -2.25
CA LEU A 96 -14.38 2.41 -1.48
C LEU A 96 -15.65 2.07 -0.71
N THR A 97 -15.93 0.78 -0.65
CA THR A 97 -16.94 0.19 0.23
C THR A 97 -16.27 -0.71 1.27
N THR A 98 -17.05 -1.12 2.25
CA THR A 98 -16.62 -2.11 3.26
C THR A 98 -16.28 -3.47 2.61
N TYR A 99 -15.84 -4.42 3.44
CA TYR A 99 -15.56 -5.79 3.03
C TYR A 99 -16.69 -6.40 2.20
N SER A 100 -16.32 -7.16 1.17
CA SER A 100 -17.25 -7.99 0.42
C SER A 100 -16.61 -9.33 0.05
N SER A 101 -17.37 -10.40 0.22
CA SER A 101 -17.03 -11.73 -0.31
C SER A 101 -17.37 -11.86 -1.80
N ASP A 102 -18.27 -11.02 -2.32
CA ASP A 102 -18.70 -11.03 -3.72
C ASP A 102 -17.56 -10.60 -4.65
N THR A 103 -17.29 -11.44 -5.66
CA THR A 103 -16.32 -11.19 -6.72
C THR A 103 -16.65 -9.99 -7.60
N SER A 104 -17.93 -9.58 -7.66
CA SER A 104 -18.39 -8.41 -8.44
C SER A 104 -18.08 -7.08 -7.75
N SER A 105 -17.79 -7.10 -6.44
CA SER A 105 -17.60 -5.90 -5.61
C SER A 105 -16.19 -5.32 -5.75
N GLN A 106 -15.85 -4.81 -6.93
CA GLN A 106 -14.52 -4.26 -7.25
C GLN A 106 -14.08 -3.10 -6.34
N LYS A 107 -15.03 -2.42 -5.68
CA LYS A 107 -14.77 -1.30 -4.77
C LYS A 107 -14.68 -1.69 -3.29
N ALA A 108 -14.89 -2.96 -2.95
CA ALA A 108 -14.67 -3.42 -1.59
C ALA A 108 -13.18 -3.33 -1.22
N ILE A 109 -12.87 -2.79 -0.04
CA ILE A 109 -11.50 -2.51 0.41
C ILE A 109 -10.58 -3.75 0.28
N ASN A 110 -11.07 -4.93 0.63
CA ASN A 110 -10.30 -6.18 0.53
C ASN A 110 -9.95 -6.54 -0.92
N LYS A 111 -10.83 -6.23 -1.88
CA LYS A 111 -10.61 -6.49 -3.30
C LYS A 111 -9.65 -5.46 -3.91
N VAL A 112 -9.84 -4.18 -3.61
CA VAL A 112 -8.94 -3.11 -4.10
C VAL A 112 -7.51 -3.35 -3.64
N CYS A 113 -7.32 -3.75 -2.38
CA CYS A 113 -6.00 -4.11 -1.87
C CYS A 113 -5.43 -5.38 -2.54
N ASP A 114 -6.24 -6.41 -2.73
CA ASP A 114 -5.82 -7.65 -3.40
C ASP A 114 -5.34 -7.40 -4.84
N GLU A 115 -6.09 -6.58 -5.59
CA GLU A 115 -5.72 -6.14 -6.93
C GLU A 115 -4.43 -5.31 -6.93
N ALA A 116 -4.22 -4.48 -5.90
CA ALA A 116 -2.98 -3.74 -5.73
C ALA A 116 -1.78 -4.68 -5.48
N TYR A 117 -1.97 -5.78 -4.77
CA TYR A 117 -0.90 -6.76 -4.54
C TYR A 117 -0.51 -7.52 -5.81
N LYS A 118 -1.48 -7.77 -6.69
CA LYS A 118 -1.28 -8.45 -7.99
C LYS A 118 -0.81 -7.50 -9.09
N ALA A 119 -0.77 -6.19 -8.81
CA ALA A 119 -0.33 -5.19 -9.77
C ALA A 119 1.15 -5.35 -10.12
N ASP A 120 1.45 -5.18 -11.41
CA ASP A 120 2.82 -5.11 -11.92
C ASP A 120 3.61 -3.97 -11.27
N ASN A 121 4.88 -4.23 -10.98
CA ASN A 121 5.73 -3.27 -10.31
C ASN A 121 5.95 -1.98 -11.13
N THR A 122 5.78 -2.06 -12.45
CA THR A 122 5.85 -0.91 -13.35
C THR A 122 4.77 0.14 -13.06
N LYS A 123 3.60 -0.26 -12.51
CA LYS A 123 2.57 0.69 -12.05
C LYS A 123 3.04 1.59 -10.91
N PHE A 124 4.13 1.22 -10.23
CA PHE A 124 4.72 1.96 -9.14
C PHE A 124 5.99 2.74 -9.56
N GLY A 125 6.35 2.70 -10.85
CA GLY A 125 7.39 3.54 -11.43
C GLY A 125 6.96 5.01 -11.53
N THR A 126 7.95 5.90 -11.61
CA THR A 126 7.75 7.36 -11.75
C THR A 126 8.05 7.75 -13.19
N ASP A 127 7.07 7.58 -14.08
CA ASP A 127 7.07 8.26 -15.39
C ASP A 127 6.21 9.53 -15.28
N ASP A 128 6.78 10.67 -15.70
CA ASP A 128 6.41 12.04 -15.28
C ASP A 128 4.92 12.44 -15.44
N SER A 129 4.14 11.79 -16.30
CA SER A 129 2.73 12.16 -16.54
C SER A 129 1.72 11.52 -15.57
N SER A 130 2.09 10.48 -14.81
CA SER A 130 1.21 9.80 -13.82
C SER A 130 1.72 9.92 -12.38
N ALA A 131 2.82 10.65 -12.16
CA ALA A 131 3.53 10.69 -10.88
C ALA A 131 2.63 11.07 -9.68
N ALA A 132 1.68 11.99 -9.87
CA ALA A 132 0.77 12.41 -8.80
C ALA A 132 -0.19 11.30 -8.36
N ASN A 133 -0.84 10.60 -9.30
CA ASN A 133 -1.75 9.50 -8.95
C ASN A 133 -0.97 8.29 -8.41
N THR A 134 0.19 7.97 -8.99
CA THR A 134 1.05 6.88 -8.51
C THR A 134 1.50 7.12 -7.07
N THR A 135 1.85 8.36 -6.72
CA THR A 135 2.22 8.73 -5.35
C THR A 135 1.05 8.53 -4.40
N LYS A 136 -0.15 9.01 -4.77
CA LYS A 136 -1.39 8.80 -3.98
C LYS A 136 -1.70 7.31 -3.83
N TYR A 137 -1.53 6.53 -4.88
CA TYR A 137 -1.81 5.10 -4.88
C TYR A 137 -0.89 4.34 -3.91
N LYS A 138 0.41 4.65 -3.88
CA LYS A 138 1.34 4.09 -2.88
C LYS A 138 0.93 4.44 -1.45
N VAL A 139 0.54 5.70 -1.22
CA VAL A 139 0.08 6.18 0.09
C VAL A 139 -1.20 5.46 0.51
N ASP A 140 -2.15 5.28 -0.40
CA ASP A 140 -3.39 4.59 -0.13
C ASP A 140 -3.17 3.09 0.13
N ILE A 141 -2.32 2.40 -0.64
CA ILE A 141 -1.96 1.00 -0.36
C ILE A 141 -1.36 0.87 1.04
N ALA A 142 -0.40 1.74 1.38
CA ALA A 142 0.20 1.77 2.71
C ALA A 142 -0.87 1.95 3.80
N LYS A 143 -1.80 2.87 3.60
CA LYS A 143 -2.82 3.24 4.58
C LYS A 143 -3.94 2.20 4.75
N TYR A 144 -4.45 1.66 3.65
CA TYR A 144 -5.64 0.81 3.63
C TYR A 144 -5.30 -0.68 3.69
N CYS A 145 -4.14 -1.09 3.18
CA CYS A 145 -3.85 -2.51 2.91
C CYS A 145 -2.83 -3.13 3.88
N THR A 146 -2.11 -2.31 4.66
CA THR A 146 -1.09 -2.82 5.59
C THR A 146 -1.59 -2.91 7.04
N PHE A 147 -0.98 -3.81 7.81
CA PHE A 147 -1.20 -3.90 9.26
C PHE A 147 -1.02 -2.56 9.97
N SER A 148 0.07 -1.86 9.64
CA SER A 148 0.51 -0.65 10.32
C SER A 148 -0.18 0.63 9.83
N GLY A 149 -0.85 0.58 8.68
CA GLY A 149 -1.38 1.76 8.01
C GLY A 149 -0.31 2.72 7.50
N ASN A 150 0.93 2.26 7.32
CA ASN A 150 2.02 3.08 6.82
C ASN A 150 2.93 2.34 5.83
N GLY A 151 3.70 3.11 5.05
CA GLY A 151 4.47 2.59 3.92
C GLY A 151 5.86 2.08 4.29
N SER A 152 6.21 2.05 5.57
CA SER A 152 7.56 1.69 6.02
C SER A 152 7.84 0.22 5.70
N GLY A 153 8.96 -0.03 5.04
CA GLY A 153 9.40 -1.39 4.69
C GLY A 153 8.73 -1.97 3.43
N ILE A 154 7.81 -1.26 2.77
CA ILE A 154 7.26 -1.71 1.48
C ILE A 154 8.31 -1.53 0.39
N THR A 155 8.61 -2.61 -0.30
CA THR A 155 9.43 -2.61 -1.51
C THR A 155 8.53 -2.37 -2.72
N TRP A 156 8.62 -1.18 -3.34
CA TRP A 156 7.75 -0.79 -4.46
C TRP A 156 8.25 -1.21 -5.83
N LEU A 157 9.55 -1.37 -5.97
CA LEU A 157 10.22 -1.80 -7.19
C LEU A 157 11.16 -2.95 -6.83
N PRO A 158 11.34 -3.94 -7.72
CA PRO A 158 12.30 -5.00 -7.48
C PRO A 158 13.68 -4.38 -7.30
N VAL A 159 14.41 -4.84 -6.28
CA VAL A 159 15.82 -4.49 -6.14
C VAL A 159 16.52 -5.00 -7.38
N ALA A 160 17.08 -4.11 -8.20
CA ALA A 160 17.90 -4.51 -9.33
C ALA A 160 19.02 -5.39 -8.76
N THR A 161 18.97 -6.70 -9.06
CA THR A 161 20.09 -7.60 -8.87
C THR A 161 21.23 -7.00 -9.68
N GLN A 162 22.19 -6.38 -9.00
CA GLN A 162 23.44 -6.01 -9.64
C GLN A 162 24.06 -7.33 -10.12
N SER A 163 23.93 -7.61 -11.43
CA SER A 163 24.74 -8.63 -12.06
C SER A 163 26.18 -8.18 -11.93
N THR A 164 26.87 -8.69 -10.92
CA THR A 164 28.32 -8.59 -10.81
C THR A 164 28.89 -9.30 -12.03
N VAL A 165 29.21 -8.54 -13.07
CA VAL A 165 30.00 -9.03 -14.19
C VAL A 165 31.37 -9.31 -13.60
N VAL A 166 31.63 -10.58 -13.26
CA VAL A 166 32.98 -11.05 -12.94
C VAL A 166 33.76 -10.98 -14.25
N ALA A 167 34.41 -9.85 -14.50
CA ALA A 167 35.42 -9.74 -15.52
C ALA A 167 36.62 -10.60 -15.06
N GLY A 168 36.66 -11.84 -15.53
CA GLY A 168 37.85 -12.68 -15.44
C GLY A 168 38.93 -12.09 -16.34
N GLY A 169 40.05 -11.71 -15.73
CA GLY A 169 41.32 -11.42 -16.40
C GLY A 169 42.19 -12.65 -16.53
#